data_AF-A0A094FDQ4-F1
#
_entry.id   AF-A0A094FDQ4-F1
#
_cell.length_a   1.000
_cell.length_b   1.000
_cell.length_c   1.000
_cell.angle_alpha   90.00
_cell.angle_beta   90.00
_cell.angle_gamma   90.00
#
_symmetry.space_group_name_H-M   'P 1'
#
loop_
_entity.id
_entity.type
_entity.pdbx_description
1 polymer ?
#
loop_
_entity_poly.entity_id
_entity_poly.type
_entity_poly.pdbx_seq_one_letter_code
_entity_poly.pdbx_strand_id
1 'polypeptide(L)'
;MPVAQRGLQRCLRLGANGRVQQRFHSSAPSPTASPLSVAKLLATPADDGERQVYGFVRSIRKQKTRAFAAIGDGSSLESLQALLTPAQAESLTTGAAVHLTGQWTASPAEATQASELHVNAVDLLGASDAATYPLQKKFQTAEYLRTLPHLRARLPSNALLLRLRSHAIAHLTTFFASREFTQTHPPILTSSDCEGAGEVFGISTAAESPSDASASPAGGKVAAAAGSAAVPFFRTPKYLTVSSQLHLEALAQAVGGVWTLSPTFRAERSDTARHLSEFYMLEAEATFVTSLDEVMDLAEDMIRSVTRGLNDSTIGAEVLRGKRREGEEEIDLEGRWRGILEGPWLRITYTQAIDALVASGEVFEHVPVWGAGLQAEHERFLAREVGKGGPVFVTKYPTEIKPFYMLPSSASGAGEDRQTVDCFDLLLPDVCEVAGGSLREHRLEPLQAAMRKHGMDEAGMEWWLIDAGESVIQPFVNLCEGFPNAIASGFPAVLRAHPPPLRTAAKDELAALQYRSPSFLRHFFFHSPRDHDSTPSPTLCINTLTADTAFSGSTQRLSRKERNGLISLTLGVYSISSAHAIQTPPSADYPTEDV
;
A
#
# COMPACT_ATOMS: atom_id res chain seq x y z
N MET A 1 1.65 41.00 37.97
CA MET A 1 1.49 39.54 37.86
C MET A 1 0.54 39.07 38.95
N PRO A 2 -0.72 38.73 38.62
CA PRO A 2 -1.15 37.33 38.76
C PRO A 2 -2.39 36.94 37.91
N VAL A 3 -2.23 36.05 36.93
CA VAL A 3 -3.36 35.27 36.34
C VAL A 3 -2.99 33.78 36.20
N ALA A 4 -1.70 33.48 36.05
CA ALA A 4 -1.22 32.11 35.86
C ALA A 4 -1.27 31.19 37.12
N GLN A 5 -1.38 31.72 38.34
CA GLN A 5 -1.35 30.88 39.56
C GLN A 5 -2.71 30.36 40.04
N ARG A 6 -3.84 30.87 39.52
CA ARG A 6 -5.18 30.38 39.92
C ARG A 6 -5.66 29.17 39.11
N GLY A 7 -5.10 28.94 37.91
CA GLY A 7 -5.40 27.77 37.09
C GLY A 7 -4.79 26.48 37.64
N LEU A 8 -3.54 26.54 38.12
CA LEU A 8 -2.81 25.36 38.58
C LEU A 8 -3.35 24.76 39.89
N GLN A 9 -3.89 25.57 40.80
CA GLN A 9 -4.45 25.09 42.07
C GLN A 9 -5.84 24.44 41.93
N ARG A 10 -6.54 24.66 40.81
CA ARG A 10 -7.86 24.04 40.56
C ARG A 10 -7.75 22.63 39.98
N CYS A 11 -6.68 22.34 39.24
CA CYS A 11 -6.40 20.99 38.73
C CYS A 11 -5.82 20.05 39.80
N LEU A 12 -5.09 20.57 40.79
CA LEU A 12 -4.43 19.74 41.82
C LEU A 12 -5.34 19.36 43.02
N ARG A 13 -6.58 19.84 43.09
CA ARG A 13 -7.53 19.48 44.17
C ARG A 13 -8.57 18.42 43.78
N LEU A 14 -8.60 17.97 42.53
CA LEU A 14 -9.50 16.89 42.08
C LEU A 14 -8.84 15.50 42.10
N GLY A 15 -7.56 15.40 42.48
CA GLY A 15 -6.79 14.15 42.52
C GLY A 15 -6.69 13.47 43.89
N ALA A 16 -7.34 13.99 44.93
CA ALA A 16 -7.19 13.48 46.30
C ALA A 16 -8.56 13.27 46.96
N ASN A 17 -9.23 12.18 46.58
CA ASN A 17 -10.24 11.41 47.33
C ASN A 17 -11.33 10.90 46.39
N GLY A 18 -11.17 9.66 45.93
CA GLY A 18 -12.23 8.93 45.24
C GLY A 18 -11.70 7.63 44.66
N ARG A 19 -11.96 6.52 45.36
CA ARG A 19 -11.94 5.19 44.74
C ARG A 19 -12.99 5.18 43.63
N VAL A 20 -12.59 5.54 42.41
CA VAL A 20 -13.43 5.33 41.23
C VAL A 20 -13.29 3.85 40.86
N GLN A 21 -14.21 3.02 41.36
CA GLN A 21 -14.50 1.76 40.70
C GLN A 21 -14.91 2.10 39.26
N GLN A 22 -14.04 1.80 38.30
CA GLN A 22 -14.45 1.76 36.90
C GLN A 22 -15.49 0.65 36.74
N ARG A 23 -16.76 1.01 36.91
CA ARG A 23 -17.86 0.21 36.36
C ARG A 23 -17.77 0.38 34.85
N PHE A 24 -17.10 -0.57 34.19
CA PHE A 24 -17.41 -0.85 32.80
C PHE A 24 -18.90 -1.13 32.73
N HIS A 25 -19.66 -0.19 32.16
CA HIS A 25 -21.01 -0.51 31.73
C HIS A 25 -20.86 -1.53 30.60
N SER A 26 -20.89 -2.82 30.97
CA SER A 26 -21.31 -3.88 30.09
C SER A 26 -22.70 -3.49 29.59
N SER A 27 -22.77 -2.94 28.38
CA SER A 27 -24.01 -3.00 27.63
C SER A 27 -24.34 -4.48 27.50
N ALA A 28 -25.47 -4.91 28.06
CA ALA A 28 -26.00 -6.23 27.79
C ALA A 28 -26.03 -6.43 26.26
N PRO A 29 -25.49 -7.53 25.72
CA PRO A 29 -25.56 -7.78 24.29
C PRO A 29 -27.04 -7.78 23.86
N SER A 30 -27.35 -6.98 22.84
CA SER A 30 -28.61 -7.13 22.10
C SER A 30 -28.79 -8.61 21.71
N PRO A 31 -30.00 -9.19 21.80
CA PRO A 31 -30.24 -10.60 21.49
C PRO A 31 -30.05 -10.96 20.01
N THR A 32 -29.70 -9.99 19.15
CA THR A 32 -29.25 -10.23 17.78
C THR A 32 -27.72 -10.13 17.73
N ALA A 33 -27.06 -11.27 17.94
CA ALA A 33 -25.63 -11.39 17.67
C ALA A 33 -25.35 -10.90 16.24
N SER A 34 -24.34 -10.03 16.08
CA SER A 34 -23.94 -9.59 14.74
C SER A 34 -23.61 -10.80 13.86
N PRO A 35 -24.00 -10.80 12.58
CA PRO A 35 -23.76 -11.93 11.69
C PRO A 35 -22.27 -12.27 11.65
N LEU A 36 -21.95 -13.55 11.80
CA LEU A 36 -20.59 -14.05 11.69
C LEU A 36 -20.16 -14.06 10.22
N SER A 37 -18.87 -13.82 9.97
CA SER A 37 -18.30 -14.02 8.63
C SER A 37 -18.29 -15.50 8.27
N VAL A 38 -18.21 -15.80 6.98
CA VAL A 38 -18.07 -17.17 6.47
C VAL A 38 -16.88 -17.88 7.11
N ALA A 39 -15.72 -17.22 7.23
CA ALA A 39 -14.55 -17.79 7.89
C ALA A 39 -14.82 -18.19 9.35
N LYS A 40 -15.51 -17.34 10.11
CA LYS A 40 -15.84 -17.63 11.52
C LYS A 40 -16.87 -18.75 11.65
N LEU A 41 -17.87 -18.79 10.75
CA LEU A 41 -18.84 -19.87 10.71
C LEU A 41 -18.20 -21.20 10.38
N LEU A 42 -17.31 -21.27 9.38
CA LEU A 42 -16.59 -22.49 9.02
C LEU A 42 -15.71 -23.03 10.17
N ALA A 43 -15.21 -22.16 11.05
CA ALA A 43 -14.46 -22.54 12.24
C ALA A 43 -15.37 -22.92 13.44
N THR A 44 -16.67 -22.69 13.35
CA THR A 44 -17.63 -22.98 14.42
C THR A 44 -18.19 -24.39 14.22
N PRO A 45 -18.06 -25.31 15.20
CA PRO A 45 -18.70 -26.63 15.12
C PRO A 45 -20.22 -26.52 14.96
N ALA A 46 -20.83 -27.53 14.34
CA ALA A 46 -22.27 -27.65 14.29
C ALA A 46 -22.87 -27.75 15.69
N ASP A 47 -23.93 -26.99 15.94
CA ASP A 47 -24.66 -26.97 17.20
C ASP A 47 -26.18 -26.89 17.01
N ASP A 48 -26.63 -27.05 15.76
CA ASP A 48 -28.03 -26.88 15.31
C ASP A 48 -28.66 -25.53 15.69
N GLY A 49 -27.82 -24.56 16.05
CA GLY A 49 -28.24 -23.21 16.35
C GLY A 49 -28.61 -22.44 15.09
N GLU A 50 -29.53 -21.49 15.21
CA GLU A 50 -29.85 -20.58 14.11
C GLU A 50 -28.66 -19.63 13.87
N ARG A 51 -28.31 -19.44 12.59
CA ARG A 51 -27.24 -18.57 12.12
C ARG A 51 -27.72 -17.71 10.97
N GLN A 52 -27.07 -16.55 10.83
CA GLN A 52 -27.28 -15.62 9.74
C GLN A 52 -25.97 -15.46 8.97
N VAL A 53 -26.05 -15.47 7.64
CA VAL A 53 -24.90 -15.25 6.76
C VAL A 53 -25.26 -14.26 5.67
N TYR A 54 -24.35 -13.30 5.45
CA TYR A 54 -24.39 -12.36 4.34
C TYR A 54 -23.26 -12.71 3.38
N GLY A 55 -23.52 -12.65 2.09
CA GLY A 55 -22.46 -12.89 1.11
C GLY A 55 -22.95 -12.93 -0.33
N PHE A 56 -22.08 -13.40 -1.20
CA PHE A 56 -22.34 -13.58 -2.62
C PHE A 56 -22.39 -15.07 -2.98
N VAL A 57 -23.34 -15.43 -3.84
CA VAL A 57 -23.44 -16.78 -4.40
C VAL A 57 -22.26 -17.01 -5.35
N ARG A 58 -21.28 -17.84 -4.95
CA ARG A 58 -20.14 -18.22 -5.79
C ARG A 58 -20.51 -19.27 -6.82
N SER A 59 -21.40 -20.20 -6.45
CA SER A 59 -22.03 -21.13 -7.37
C SER A 59 -23.31 -21.70 -6.78
N ILE A 60 -24.19 -22.19 -7.65
CA ILE A 60 -25.43 -22.86 -7.23
C ILE A 60 -25.65 -24.11 -8.07
N ARG A 61 -26.06 -25.20 -7.41
CA ARG A 61 -26.43 -26.47 -8.03
C ARG A 61 -27.86 -26.82 -7.64
N LYS A 62 -28.79 -26.81 -8.58
CA LYS A 62 -30.20 -27.14 -8.36
C LYS A 62 -30.43 -28.61 -8.75
N GLN A 63 -30.97 -29.41 -7.83
CA GLN A 63 -31.39 -30.80 -8.06
C GLN A 63 -32.92 -30.91 -7.90
N LYS A 64 -33.48 -32.11 -8.14
CA LYS A 64 -34.94 -32.32 -8.10
C LYS A 64 -35.57 -32.00 -6.73
N THR A 65 -34.89 -32.36 -5.64
CA THR A 65 -35.45 -32.24 -4.28
C THR A 65 -34.75 -31.20 -3.41
N ARG A 66 -33.53 -30.80 -3.77
CA ARG A 66 -32.64 -29.94 -2.99
C ARG A 66 -31.82 -29.05 -3.90
N ALA A 67 -31.32 -27.94 -3.38
CA ALA A 67 -30.35 -27.07 -4.04
C ALA A 67 -29.20 -26.76 -3.09
N PHE A 68 -28.00 -26.62 -3.64
CA PHE A 68 -26.78 -26.32 -2.90
C PHE A 68 -26.17 -25.04 -3.43
N ALA A 69 -26.09 -24.01 -2.58
CA ALA A 69 -25.41 -22.77 -2.89
C ALA A 69 -24.09 -22.68 -2.12
N ALA A 70 -23.03 -22.27 -2.80
CA ALA A 70 -21.75 -21.94 -2.20
C ALA A 70 -21.72 -20.43 -1.94
N ILE A 71 -21.70 -20.02 -0.68
CA ILE A 71 -21.74 -18.62 -0.26
C ILE A 71 -20.35 -18.17 0.17
N GLY A 72 -19.91 -17.02 -0.33
CA GLY A 72 -18.67 -16.39 0.09
C GLY A 72 -18.84 -14.90 0.32
N ASP A 73 -18.20 -14.39 1.37
CA ASP A 73 -18.19 -12.98 1.75
C ASP A 73 -16.78 -12.33 1.57
N GLY A 74 -15.80 -13.11 1.12
CA GLY A 74 -14.41 -12.69 0.94
C GLY A 74 -13.53 -12.92 2.18
N SER A 75 -14.09 -13.37 3.31
CA SER A 75 -13.35 -13.63 4.54
C SER A 75 -12.51 -14.91 4.52
N SER A 76 -12.77 -15.84 3.60
CA SER A 76 -12.05 -17.11 3.42
C SER A 76 -11.95 -17.50 1.93
N LEU A 77 -10.91 -18.26 1.60
CA LEU A 77 -10.84 -19.02 0.35
C LEU A 77 -12.02 -19.99 0.20
N GLU A 78 -12.40 -20.64 1.30
CA GLU A 78 -13.51 -21.58 1.34
C GLU A 78 -14.85 -20.84 1.29
N SER A 79 -15.87 -21.52 0.78
CA SER A 79 -17.24 -21.03 0.75
C SER A 79 -18.07 -21.85 1.71
N LEU A 80 -19.03 -21.21 2.37
CA LEU A 80 -20.03 -21.90 3.16
C LEU A 80 -21.05 -22.57 2.25
N GLN A 81 -21.22 -23.89 2.38
CA GLN A 81 -22.35 -24.61 1.79
C GLN A 81 -23.68 -24.26 2.49
N ALA A 82 -24.64 -23.80 1.70
CA ALA A 82 -26.02 -23.57 2.09
C ALA A 82 -26.93 -24.58 1.36
N LEU A 83 -27.74 -25.29 2.12
CA LEU A 83 -28.74 -26.25 1.64
C LEU A 83 -30.10 -25.55 1.56
N LEU A 84 -30.71 -25.57 0.38
CA LEU A 84 -31.98 -24.91 0.09
C LEU A 84 -32.99 -25.88 -0.54
N THR A 85 -34.26 -25.53 -0.46
CA THR A 85 -35.32 -26.12 -1.30
C THR A 85 -35.26 -25.56 -2.73
N PRO A 86 -35.81 -26.26 -3.74
CA PRO A 86 -35.88 -25.74 -5.10
C PRO A 86 -36.57 -24.37 -5.21
N ALA A 87 -37.62 -24.12 -4.41
CA ALA A 87 -38.33 -22.84 -4.38
C ALA A 87 -37.46 -21.70 -3.84
N GLN A 88 -36.75 -21.92 -2.71
CA GLN A 88 -35.81 -20.93 -2.15
C GLN A 88 -34.66 -20.61 -3.12
N ALA A 89 -34.25 -21.57 -3.94
CA ALA A 89 -33.16 -21.42 -4.89
C ALA A 89 -33.58 -20.83 -6.26
N GLU A 90 -34.87 -20.59 -6.50
CA GLU A 90 -35.39 -20.23 -7.82
C GLU A 90 -34.73 -18.96 -8.38
N SER A 91 -34.73 -17.88 -7.60
CA SER A 91 -34.18 -16.57 -7.96
C SER A 91 -32.66 -16.43 -7.79
N LEU A 92 -31.99 -17.45 -7.25
CA LEU A 92 -30.56 -17.41 -6.97
C LEU A 92 -29.70 -17.76 -8.19
N THR A 93 -28.72 -16.90 -8.46
CA THR A 93 -27.76 -17.00 -9.55
C THR A 93 -26.34 -16.69 -9.05
N THR A 94 -25.32 -17.09 -9.80
CA THR A 94 -23.93 -16.74 -9.49
C THR A 94 -23.74 -15.22 -9.48
N GLY A 95 -23.08 -14.70 -8.46
CA GLY A 95 -22.84 -13.27 -8.24
C GLY A 95 -23.94 -12.55 -7.46
N ALA A 96 -25.09 -13.20 -7.21
CA ALA A 96 -26.17 -12.60 -6.43
C ALA A 96 -25.75 -12.35 -4.98
N ALA A 97 -26.14 -11.20 -4.43
CA ALA A 97 -25.95 -10.86 -3.02
C ALA A 97 -27.15 -11.36 -2.21
N VAL A 98 -26.88 -12.09 -1.13
CA VAL A 98 -27.89 -12.76 -0.32
C VAL A 98 -27.67 -12.54 1.16
N HIS A 99 -28.77 -12.55 1.90
CA HIS A 99 -28.82 -12.79 3.33
C HIS A 99 -29.60 -14.09 3.56
N LEU A 100 -28.99 -15.05 4.25
CA LEU A 100 -29.60 -16.35 4.55
C LEU A 100 -29.69 -16.54 6.06
N THR A 101 -30.82 -17.07 6.52
CA THR A 101 -30.97 -17.55 7.90
C THR A 101 -31.28 -19.04 7.90
N GLY A 102 -30.75 -19.78 8.85
CA GLY A 102 -30.89 -21.23 8.87
C GLY A 102 -30.22 -21.91 10.06
N GLN A 103 -30.40 -23.22 10.16
CA GLN A 103 -29.76 -24.05 11.20
C GLN A 103 -28.34 -24.44 10.78
N TRP A 104 -27.39 -24.34 11.70
CA TRP A 104 -26.00 -24.74 11.48
C TRP A 104 -25.76 -26.19 11.91
N THR A 105 -25.79 -27.09 10.93
CA THR A 105 -25.88 -28.54 11.16
C THR A 105 -24.65 -29.25 10.63
N ALA A 106 -24.35 -30.43 11.20
CA ALA A 106 -23.27 -31.27 10.72
C ALA A 106 -23.54 -31.73 9.28
N SER A 107 -22.54 -31.62 8.42
CA SER A 107 -22.67 -32.03 7.03
C SER A 107 -22.56 -33.55 6.91
N PRO A 108 -23.47 -34.23 6.19
CA PRO A 108 -23.34 -35.66 5.91
C PRO A 108 -22.10 -36.01 5.07
N ALA A 109 -21.51 -35.00 4.40
CA ALA A 109 -20.31 -35.13 3.58
C ALA A 109 -19.12 -34.44 4.28
N GLU A 110 -18.77 -34.93 5.47
CA GLU A 110 -17.69 -34.39 6.32
C GLU A 110 -16.36 -34.24 5.57
N ALA A 111 -16.08 -35.12 4.61
CA ALA A 111 -14.89 -35.07 3.77
C ALA A 111 -14.78 -33.81 2.89
N THR A 112 -15.88 -33.08 2.67
CA THR A 112 -15.92 -31.84 1.88
C THR A 112 -16.08 -30.58 2.71
N GLN A 113 -16.89 -30.62 3.76
CA GLN A 113 -17.10 -29.53 4.71
C GLN A 113 -17.71 -30.13 5.98
N ALA A 114 -17.26 -29.74 7.18
CA ALA A 114 -17.71 -30.33 8.44
C ALA A 114 -19.15 -29.95 8.83
N SER A 115 -19.61 -28.78 8.42
CA SER A 115 -20.93 -28.24 8.80
C SER A 115 -21.53 -27.48 7.61
N GLU A 116 -22.85 -27.38 7.52
CA GLU A 116 -23.57 -26.67 6.46
C GLU A 116 -24.78 -25.91 7.02
N LEU A 117 -25.23 -24.89 6.29
CA LEU A 117 -26.40 -24.10 6.70
C LEU A 117 -27.67 -24.66 6.05
N HIS A 118 -28.60 -25.17 6.86
CA HIS A 118 -29.93 -25.59 6.40
C HIS A 118 -30.84 -24.37 6.38
N VAL A 119 -31.11 -23.85 5.19
CA VAL A 119 -31.70 -22.52 5.01
C VAL A 119 -33.20 -22.52 5.31
N ASN A 120 -33.60 -21.67 6.24
CA ASN A 120 -35.00 -21.39 6.58
C ASN A 120 -35.54 -20.22 5.75
N ALA A 121 -34.79 -19.12 5.65
CA ALA A 121 -35.18 -17.94 4.89
C ALA A 121 -34.07 -17.43 3.97
N VAL A 122 -34.47 -16.86 2.85
CA VAL A 122 -33.61 -16.27 1.82
C VAL A 122 -34.09 -14.84 1.55
N ASP A 123 -33.22 -13.87 1.80
CA ASP A 123 -33.41 -12.49 1.37
C ASP A 123 -32.45 -12.19 0.22
N LEU A 124 -32.99 -11.97 -0.98
CA LEU A 124 -32.20 -11.55 -2.14
C LEU A 124 -31.92 -10.04 -2.03
N LEU A 125 -30.70 -9.69 -1.66
CA LEU A 125 -30.27 -8.30 -1.47
C LEU A 125 -29.87 -7.63 -2.80
N GLY A 126 -29.36 -8.42 -3.75
CA GLY A 126 -28.98 -7.93 -5.06
C GLY A 126 -29.00 -9.06 -6.08
N ALA A 127 -29.89 -8.95 -7.07
CA ALA A 127 -29.96 -9.89 -8.17
C ALA A 127 -28.69 -9.82 -9.04
N SER A 128 -28.32 -10.96 -9.64
CA SER A 128 -27.26 -11.05 -10.63
C SER A 128 -27.81 -11.77 -11.87
N ASP A 129 -27.50 -11.27 -13.06
CA ASP A 129 -27.86 -11.97 -14.28
C ASP A 129 -26.75 -12.93 -14.68
N ALA A 130 -27.06 -14.22 -14.68
CA ALA A 130 -26.11 -15.27 -15.03
C ALA A 130 -25.66 -15.19 -16.50
N ALA A 131 -26.40 -14.54 -17.40
CA ALA A 131 -25.99 -14.39 -18.79
C ALA A 131 -24.90 -13.31 -18.97
N THR A 132 -24.96 -12.24 -18.18
CA THR A 132 -24.07 -11.07 -18.31
C THR A 132 -22.97 -11.03 -17.25
N TYR A 133 -23.08 -11.77 -16.15
CA TYR A 133 -22.07 -11.77 -15.09
C TYR A 133 -20.72 -12.32 -15.61
N PRO A 134 -19.63 -11.54 -15.57
CA PRO A 134 -18.39 -11.92 -16.23
C PRO A 134 -17.57 -12.97 -15.47
N LEU A 135 -17.77 -13.09 -14.15
CA LEU A 135 -17.07 -14.06 -13.29
C LEU A 135 -17.85 -15.37 -13.17
N GLN A 136 -18.13 -15.99 -14.31
CA GLN A 136 -18.73 -17.32 -14.36
C GLN A 136 -17.85 -18.37 -13.69
N LYS A 137 -18.46 -19.50 -13.32
CA LYS A 137 -17.76 -20.67 -12.73
C LYS A 137 -16.96 -21.44 -13.79
N LYS A 138 -16.05 -20.73 -14.46
CA LYS A 138 -15.09 -21.24 -15.42
C LYS A 138 -13.74 -20.62 -15.14
N PHE A 139 -12.71 -21.25 -15.67
CA PHE A 139 -11.38 -20.72 -15.60
C PHE A 139 -11.29 -19.35 -16.30
N GLN A 140 -10.59 -18.40 -15.68
CA GLN A 140 -10.36 -17.06 -16.21
C GLN A 140 -8.86 -16.76 -16.19
N THR A 141 -8.31 -16.32 -17.32
CA THR A 141 -6.89 -15.95 -17.42
C THR A 141 -6.60 -14.69 -16.62
N ALA A 142 -5.33 -14.49 -16.22
CA ALA A 142 -4.95 -13.28 -15.50
C ALA A 142 -5.16 -12.03 -16.37
N GLU A 143 -4.92 -12.15 -17.67
CA GLU A 143 -5.12 -11.11 -18.68
C GLU A 143 -6.59 -10.69 -18.75
N TYR A 144 -7.52 -11.65 -18.80
CA TYR A 144 -8.95 -11.33 -18.77
C TYR A 144 -9.36 -10.66 -17.46
N LEU A 145 -8.87 -11.15 -16.31
CA LEU A 145 -9.19 -10.56 -15.01
C LEU A 145 -8.67 -9.12 -14.86
N ARG A 146 -7.58 -8.73 -15.54
CA ARG A 146 -7.11 -7.34 -15.59
C ARG A 146 -8.08 -6.39 -16.29
N THR A 147 -8.90 -6.89 -17.22
CA THR A 147 -9.97 -6.09 -17.84
C THR A 147 -11.15 -5.80 -16.89
N LEU A 148 -11.20 -6.49 -15.74
CA LEU A 148 -12.30 -6.40 -14.76
C LEU A 148 -11.78 -6.06 -13.34
N PRO A 149 -11.05 -4.96 -13.16
CA PRO A 149 -10.36 -4.65 -11.90
C PRO A 149 -11.33 -4.55 -10.70
N HIS A 150 -12.51 -3.98 -10.92
CA HIS A 150 -13.54 -3.79 -9.89
C HIS A 150 -14.26 -5.08 -9.48
N LEU A 151 -14.25 -6.13 -10.31
CA LEU A 151 -14.92 -7.41 -10.01
C LEU A 151 -13.96 -8.51 -9.61
N ARG A 152 -12.74 -8.55 -10.15
CA ARG A 152 -11.82 -9.68 -9.97
C ARG A 152 -11.50 -9.97 -8.50
N ALA A 153 -11.56 -8.97 -7.62
CA ALA A 153 -11.41 -9.12 -6.17
C ALA A 153 -12.46 -10.04 -5.53
N ARG A 154 -13.60 -10.28 -6.20
CA ARG A 154 -14.63 -11.22 -5.75
C ARG A 154 -14.24 -12.68 -5.92
N LEU A 155 -13.20 -12.97 -6.71
CA LEU A 155 -12.65 -14.32 -6.81
C LEU A 155 -11.91 -14.68 -5.51
N PRO A 156 -12.02 -15.92 -4.99
CA PRO A 156 -11.43 -16.30 -3.71
C PRO A 156 -9.92 -16.04 -3.64
N SER A 157 -9.18 -16.38 -4.69
CA SER A 157 -7.72 -16.17 -4.76
C SER A 157 -7.34 -14.70 -4.70
N ASN A 158 -8.08 -13.82 -5.38
CA ASN A 158 -7.79 -12.38 -5.36
C ASN A 158 -8.21 -11.73 -4.04
N ALA A 159 -9.32 -12.18 -3.44
CA ALA A 159 -9.70 -11.78 -2.09
C ALA A 159 -8.65 -12.21 -1.05
N LEU A 160 -8.02 -13.38 -1.22
CA LEU A 160 -6.89 -13.81 -0.39
C LEU A 160 -5.70 -12.86 -0.54
N LEU A 161 -5.33 -12.46 -1.75
CA LEU A 161 -4.24 -11.50 -1.96
C LEU A 161 -4.51 -10.15 -1.27
N LEU A 162 -5.75 -9.66 -1.31
CA LEU A 162 -6.13 -8.44 -0.60
C LEU A 162 -6.02 -8.58 0.92
N ARG A 163 -6.51 -9.70 1.48
CA ARG A 163 -6.40 -10.00 2.92
C ARG A 163 -4.93 -10.16 3.33
N LEU A 164 -4.13 -10.84 2.52
CA LEU A 164 -2.69 -11.02 2.71
C LEU A 164 -1.97 -9.66 2.78
N ARG A 165 -2.21 -8.77 1.82
CA ARG A 165 -1.63 -7.42 1.81
C ARG A 165 -2.02 -6.65 3.08
N SER A 166 -3.31 -6.66 3.44
CA SER A 166 -3.78 -5.99 4.65
C SER A 166 -3.11 -6.53 5.92
N HIS A 167 -2.94 -7.85 6.00
CA HIS A 167 -2.33 -8.50 7.15
C HIS A 167 -0.83 -8.18 7.25
N ALA A 168 -0.10 -8.22 6.12
CA ALA A 168 1.30 -7.83 6.07
C ALA A 168 1.53 -6.38 6.52
N ILE A 169 0.67 -5.44 6.07
CA ILE A 169 0.75 -4.02 6.48
C ILE A 169 0.51 -3.85 7.98
N ALA A 170 -0.46 -4.58 8.55
CA ALA A 170 -0.71 -4.54 10.00
C ALA A 170 0.49 -5.07 10.80
N HIS A 171 1.15 -6.14 10.31
CA HIS A 171 2.37 -6.67 10.91
C HIS A 171 3.54 -5.69 10.82
N LEU A 172 3.75 -5.05 9.66
CA LEU A 172 4.78 -4.02 9.48
C LEU A 172 4.56 -2.84 10.43
N THR A 173 3.32 -2.37 10.55
CA THR A 173 2.96 -1.30 11.48
C THR A 173 3.31 -1.68 12.91
N THR A 174 3.00 -2.92 13.32
CA THR A 174 3.34 -3.43 14.66
C THR A 174 4.84 -3.58 14.85
N PHE A 175 5.56 -4.05 13.84
CA PHE A 175 7.01 -4.21 13.84
C PHE A 175 7.71 -2.88 14.11
N PHE A 176 7.40 -1.84 13.34
CA PHE A 176 7.98 -0.51 13.51
C PHE A 176 7.58 0.13 14.83
N ALA A 177 6.31 0.02 15.23
CA ALA A 177 5.85 0.53 16.52
C ALA A 177 6.59 -0.11 17.71
N SER A 178 6.87 -1.43 17.65
CA SER A 178 7.63 -2.13 18.70
C SER A 178 9.12 -1.71 18.79
N ARG A 179 9.63 -1.01 17.78
CA ARG A 179 11.00 -0.48 17.70
C ARG A 179 11.04 1.05 17.80
N GLU A 180 9.95 1.65 18.28
CA GLU A 180 9.82 3.09 18.50
C GLU A 180 9.95 3.95 17.22
N PHE A 181 9.75 3.35 16.03
CA PHE A 181 9.68 4.09 14.78
C PHE A 181 8.34 4.81 14.65
N THR A 182 8.40 6.08 14.22
CA THR A 182 7.23 6.92 13.99
C THR A 182 6.77 6.80 12.54
N GLN A 183 5.50 6.43 12.32
CA GLN A 183 4.94 6.47 10.96
C GLN A 183 4.76 7.92 10.51
N THR A 184 5.22 8.25 9.31
CA THR A 184 5.12 9.59 8.73
C THR A 184 4.52 9.54 7.32
N HIS A 185 4.11 10.70 6.81
CA HIS A 185 3.54 10.84 5.47
C HIS A 185 4.21 12.01 4.74
N PRO A 186 5.36 11.75 4.08
CA PRO A 186 6.06 12.76 3.30
C PRO A 186 5.25 13.24 2.08
N PRO A 187 5.61 14.41 1.50
CA PRO A 187 4.94 14.92 0.31
C PRO A 187 5.06 13.98 -0.90
N ILE A 188 3.94 13.76 -1.61
CA ILE A 188 3.93 13.07 -2.91
C ILE A 188 4.36 14.02 -4.04
N LEU A 189 3.98 15.29 -3.94
CA LEU A 189 4.37 16.33 -4.88
C LEU A 189 5.71 16.92 -4.44
N THR A 190 6.72 16.84 -5.31
CA THR A 190 8.09 17.25 -5.01
C THR A 190 8.67 18.11 -6.14
N SER A 191 9.66 18.95 -5.83
CA SER A 191 10.51 19.62 -6.85
C SER A 191 11.80 18.86 -7.14
N SER A 192 12.06 17.79 -6.42
CA SER A 192 13.26 16.96 -6.55
C SER A 192 12.88 15.60 -7.11
N ASP A 193 13.71 15.07 -8.01
CA ASP A 193 13.66 13.71 -8.53
C ASP A 193 14.39 12.70 -7.63
N CYS A 194 14.84 13.11 -6.43
CA CYS A 194 15.54 12.34 -5.40
C CYS A 194 16.92 11.77 -5.79
N GLU A 195 17.04 11.18 -6.98
CA GLU A 195 18.21 10.40 -7.42
C GLU A 195 18.98 11.02 -8.59
N GLY A 196 18.42 12.04 -9.27
CA GLY A 196 19.11 12.77 -10.34
C GLY A 196 19.16 12.09 -11.72
N ALA A 197 18.57 10.90 -11.87
CA ALA A 197 18.74 10.06 -13.07
C ALA A 197 17.44 9.43 -13.61
N GLY A 198 16.30 9.63 -12.94
CA GLY A 198 15.04 8.96 -13.29
C GLY A 198 14.11 9.80 -14.17
N GLU A 199 13.39 9.15 -15.09
CA GLU A 199 12.23 9.78 -15.74
C GLU A 199 11.11 9.97 -14.68
N VAL A 200 10.69 11.22 -14.46
CA VAL A 200 9.65 11.60 -13.48
C VAL A 200 8.37 12.09 -14.15
N PHE A 201 7.21 11.85 -13.52
CA PHE A 201 5.94 12.41 -13.98
C PHE A 201 5.82 13.88 -13.56
N GLY A 202 5.75 14.78 -14.54
CA GLY A 202 5.48 16.19 -14.31
C GLY A 202 4.01 16.48 -14.01
N ILE A 203 3.77 17.41 -13.08
CA ILE A 203 2.43 17.87 -12.68
C ILE A 203 2.23 19.30 -13.17
N SER A 204 1.13 19.52 -13.89
CA SER A 204 0.67 20.84 -14.32
C SER A 204 -0.84 20.94 -14.19
N THR A 205 -1.38 22.15 -14.10
CA THR A 205 -2.83 22.34 -14.14
C THR A 205 -3.36 22.31 -15.58
N ALA A 206 -4.65 22.01 -15.75
CA ALA A 206 -5.28 22.02 -17.07
C ALA A 206 -5.21 23.40 -17.76
N ALA A 207 -5.11 24.49 -16.99
CA ALA A 207 -4.94 25.85 -17.52
C ALA A 207 -3.49 26.15 -17.98
N GLU A 208 -2.51 25.38 -17.48
CA GLU A 208 -1.09 25.49 -17.87
C GLU A 208 -0.72 24.56 -19.04
N SER A 209 -1.53 23.54 -19.28
CA SER A 209 -1.36 22.66 -20.42
C SER A 209 -1.74 23.42 -21.71
N PRO A 210 -0.85 23.55 -22.71
CA PRO A 210 -1.23 24.16 -23.97
C PRO A 210 -2.39 23.38 -24.58
N SER A 211 -3.51 24.05 -24.80
CA SER A 211 -4.64 23.51 -25.54
C SER A 211 -4.16 23.17 -26.96
N ASP A 212 -4.37 21.91 -27.36
CA ASP A 212 -4.15 21.32 -28.69
C ASP A 212 -2.81 20.60 -28.94
N ALA A 213 -2.71 19.37 -28.41
CA ALA A 213 -1.82 18.33 -28.93
C ALA A 213 -2.37 17.67 -30.21
N SER A 214 -2.80 18.46 -31.20
CA SER A 214 -3.18 17.96 -32.52
C SER A 214 -2.63 18.83 -33.65
N ALA A 215 -1.31 18.83 -33.80
CA ALA A 215 -0.62 18.94 -35.10
C ALA A 215 0.89 18.92 -34.87
N SER A 216 1.53 17.77 -35.10
CA SER A 216 2.93 17.78 -35.50
C SER A 216 3.01 18.13 -36.99
N PRO A 217 3.88 19.06 -37.39
CA PRO A 217 4.66 18.87 -38.59
C PRO A 217 6.14 18.70 -38.22
N ALA A 218 6.76 17.77 -38.92
CA ALA A 218 8.16 17.44 -38.83
C ALA A 218 9.07 18.67 -39.05
N GLY A 219 10.15 18.74 -38.26
CA GLY A 219 11.37 19.46 -38.60
C GLY A 219 11.24 20.98 -38.76
N GLY A 220 11.28 21.71 -37.65
CA GLY A 220 11.47 23.17 -37.67
C GLY A 220 11.64 23.73 -36.27
N LYS A 221 12.72 24.49 -36.03
CA LYS A 221 12.99 25.17 -34.76
C LYS A 221 11.75 25.95 -34.30
N VAL A 222 11.20 25.60 -33.14
CA VAL A 222 10.09 26.35 -32.53
C VAL A 222 10.66 27.61 -31.90
N ALA A 223 10.46 28.75 -32.57
CA ALA A 223 10.65 30.06 -31.96
C ALA A 223 9.54 30.27 -30.92
N ALA A 224 9.94 30.63 -29.69
CA ALA A 224 9.02 30.92 -28.59
C ALA A 224 8.14 32.13 -28.95
N ALA A 225 6.85 31.90 -29.14
CA ALA A 225 5.86 32.96 -29.19
C ALA A 225 5.59 33.43 -27.75
N ALA A 226 6.07 34.65 -27.45
CA ALA A 226 5.75 35.35 -26.22
C ALA A 226 4.29 35.79 -26.23
N GLY A 227 3.48 35.23 -25.32
CA GLY A 227 2.08 35.64 -25.14
C GLY A 227 1.40 34.87 -24.02
N SER A 228 1.49 35.40 -22.78
CA SER A 228 0.80 34.93 -21.58
C SER A 228 1.14 33.50 -21.13
N ALA A 229 2.38 33.26 -20.68
CA ALA A 229 2.68 32.09 -19.87
C ALA A 229 1.89 32.20 -18.57
N ALA A 230 0.84 31.39 -18.42
CA ALA A 230 0.17 31.22 -17.13
C ALA A 230 1.23 30.87 -16.09
N VAL A 231 1.29 31.62 -14.99
CA VAL A 231 2.21 31.30 -13.89
C VAL A 231 1.85 29.89 -13.41
N PRO A 232 2.79 28.93 -13.41
CA PRO A 232 2.51 27.58 -12.94
C PRO A 232 1.93 27.63 -11.52
N PHE A 233 0.98 26.75 -11.19
CA PHE A 233 0.27 26.74 -9.91
C PHE A 233 1.23 26.74 -8.72
N PHE A 234 2.30 25.96 -8.81
CA PHE A 234 3.34 25.88 -7.78
C PHE A 234 4.51 26.85 -7.99
N ARG A 235 4.43 27.74 -8.98
CA ARG A 235 5.46 28.70 -9.44
C ARG A 235 6.77 28.08 -9.94
N THR A 236 7.06 26.85 -9.52
CA THR A 236 8.15 25.99 -9.98
C THR A 236 7.58 24.66 -10.47
N PRO A 237 8.27 23.95 -11.39
CA PRO A 237 7.89 22.60 -11.79
C PRO A 237 7.75 21.68 -10.57
N LYS A 238 6.72 20.83 -10.59
CA LYS A 238 6.51 19.78 -9.60
C LYS A 238 6.34 18.43 -10.27
N TYR A 239 6.74 17.41 -9.56
CA TYR A 239 6.79 16.03 -10.00
C TYR A 239 6.11 15.13 -8.99
N LEU A 240 5.67 13.95 -9.43
CA LEU A 240 5.36 12.86 -8.52
C LEU A 240 6.66 12.24 -8.01
N THR A 241 6.71 11.98 -6.71
CA THR A 241 7.92 11.47 -6.07
C THR A 241 8.29 10.06 -6.53
N VAL A 242 9.59 9.83 -6.72
CA VAL A 242 10.16 8.50 -6.95
C VAL A 242 10.51 7.80 -5.63
N SER A 243 10.75 8.58 -4.56
CA SER A 243 11.13 8.13 -3.23
C SER A 243 10.90 9.25 -2.21
N SER A 244 10.48 8.89 -1.00
CA SER A 244 10.32 9.85 0.11
C SER A 244 11.58 10.04 0.93
N GLN A 245 12.67 9.36 0.56
CA GLN A 245 13.88 9.21 1.34
C GLN A 245 14.41 10.52 1.92
N LEU A 246 14.67 11.53 1.08
CA LEU A 246 15.28 12.79 1.55
C LEU A 246 14.43 13.49 2.61
N HIS A 247 13.11 13.36 2.53
CA HIS A 247 12.20 13.91 3.54
C HIS A 247 12.23 13.08 4.84
N LEU A 248 12.39 11.76 4.74
CA LEU A 248 12.51 10.89 5.90
C LEU A 248 13.81 11.14 6.65
N GLU A 249 14.92 11.45 5.96
CA GLU A 249 16.19 11.86 6.57
C GLU A 249 16.01 13.07 7.49
N ALA A 250 15.29 14.10 7.03
CA ALA A 250 14.98 15.29 7.82
C ALA A 250 14.02 14.97 9.00
N LEU A 251 13.00 14.13 8.79
CA LEU A 251 12.05 13.77 9.84
C LEU A 251 12.67 12.87 10.91
N ALA A 252 13.58 11.97 10.53
CA ALA A 252 14.28 11.06 11.44
C ALA A 252 15.05 11.86 12.51
N GLN A 253 15.63 13.00 12.17
CA GLN A 253 16.34 13.87 13.11
C GLN A 253 15.47 14.41 14.26
N ALA A 254 14.15 14.49 14.05
CA ALA A 254 13.24 14.95 15.09
C ALA A 254 12.83 13.84 16.08
N VAL A 255 12.76 12.59 15.63
CA VAL A 255 12.14 11.49 16.39
C VAL A 255 12.95 10.19 16.42
N GLY A 256 14.20 10.23 15.98
CA GLY A 256 15.12 9.09 15.94
C GLY A 256 14.86 8.17 14.75
N GLY A 257 13.70 7.50 14.73
CA GLY A 257 13.32 6.54 13.68
C GLY A 257 11.97 6.90 13.06
N VAL A 258 11.90 6.90 11.73
CA VAL A 258 10.66 7.12 10.97
C VAL A 258 10.46 6.05 9.91
N TRP A 259 9.22 5.81 9.53
CA TRP A 259 8.92 4.99 8.36
C TRP A 259 7.68 5.50 7.63
N THR A 260 7.55 5.15 6.36
CA THR A 260 6.37 5.43 5.55
C THR A 260 6.01 4.23 4.71
N LEU A 261 4.73 4.14 4.34
CA LEU A 261 4.25 3.30 3.27
C LEU A 261 3.49 4.20 2.30
N SER A 262 4.17 4.69 1.28
CA SER A 262 3.70 5.78 0.42
C SER A 262 3.64 5.34 -1.05
N PRO A 263 2.67 5.84 -1.86
CA PRO A 263 2.75 5.69 -3.30
C PRO A 263 3.96 6.42 -3.87
N THR A 264 4.66 5.75 -4.78
CA THR A 264 5.82 6.24 -5.52
C THR A 264 5.66 5.94 -6.99
N PHE A 265 6.29 6.76 -7.83
CA PHE A 265 6.02 6.79 -9.26
C PHE A 265 7.30 6.73 -10.07
N ARG A 266 7.28 5.98 -11.18
CA ARG A 266 8.38 5.93 -12.15
C ARG A 266 7.82 6.13 -13.54
N ALA A 267 8.34 7.11 -14.27
CA ALA A 267 7.86 7.42 -15.62
C ALA A 267 8.62 6.65 -16.71
N GLU A 268 9.57 5.80 -16.33
CA GLU A 268 10.34 4.96 -17.24
C GLU A 268 9.43 4.12 -18.15
N ARG A 269 9.72 4.12 -19.45
CA ARG A 269 8.96 3.35 -20.45
C ARG A 269 9.34 1.86 -20.39
N SER A 270 8.87 1.16 -19.36
CA SER A 270 9.15 -0.25 -19.14
C SER A 270 7.86 -1.07 -19.06
N ASP A 271 7.56 -1.85 -20.11
CA ASP A 271 6.42 -2.78 -20.13
C ASP A 271 6.89 -4.22 -19.89
N THR A 272 7.28 -4.52 -18.64
CA THR A 272 7.63 -5.87 -18.21
C THR A 272 6.59 -6.43 -17.24
N ALA A 273 6.74 -7.70 -16.87
CA ALA A 273 5.88 -8.33 -15.86
C ALA A 273 6.13 -7.83 -14.41
N ARG A 274 7.17 -7.02 -14.19
CA ARG A 274 7.65 -6.61 -12.87
C ARG A 274 7.61 -5.09 -12.63
N HIS A 275 7.56 -4.27 -13.69
CA HIS A 275 7.55 -2.82 -13.56
C HIS A 275 6.13 -2.24 -13.49
N LEU A 276 5.97 -1.21 -12.67
CA LEU A 276 4.75 -0.44 -12.46
C LEU A 276 5.09 1.04 -12.47
N SER A 277 4.24 1.86 -13.09
CA SER A 277 4.40 3.31 -13.05
C SER A 277 3.94 3.93 -11.73
N GLU A 278 3.08 3.24 -10.98
CA GLU A 278 2.65 3.56 -9.63
C GLU A 278 2.74 2.31 -8.77
N PHE A 279 3.44 2.40 -7.65
CA PHE A 279 3.56 1.33 -6.67
C PHE A 279 3.68 1.93 -5.27
N TYR A 280 3.61 1.08 -4.24
CA TYR A 280 3.81 1.52 -2.86
C TYR A 280 5.23 1.18 -2.44
N MET A 281 5.85 2.08 -1.70
CA MET A 281 7.20 1.92 -1.21
C MET A 281 7.18 1.95 0.31
N LEU A 282 7.86 0.99 0.96
CA LEU A 282 8.18 1.13 2.38
C LEU A 282 9.60 1.63 2.51
N GLU A 283 9.71 2.76 3.16
CA GLU A 283 10.97 3.43 3.39
C GLU A 283 11.02 3.69 4.89
N ALA A 284 12.09 3.25 5.55
CA ALA A 284 12.30 3.47 6.96
C ALA A 284 13.66 4.12 7.15
N GLU A 285 13.71 5.16 7.96
CA GLU A 285 14.90 5.98 8.16
C GLU A 285 15.23 6.11 9.65
N ALA A 286 16.50 5.97 10.05
CA ALA A 286 16.92 6.03 11.45
C ALA A 286 18.25 6.75 11.68
N THR A 287 18.30 7.61 12.70
CA THR A 287 19.49 8.39 13.08
C THR A 287 20.48 7.61 13.94
N PHE A 288 21.73 8.11 14.03
CA PHE A 288 22.80 7.60 14.91
C PHE A 288 23.29 6.19 14.61
N VAL A 289 23.10 5.73 13.38
CA VAL A 289 23.59 4.43 12.96
C VAL A 289 24.89 4.59 12.21
N THR A 290 25.85 3.74 12.57
CA THR A 290 27.23 3.85 12.10
C THR A 290 27.69 2.64 11.30
N SER A 291 26.92 1.55 11.30
CA SER A 291 27.25 0.33 10.59
C SER A 291 26.16 -0.07 9.60
N LEU A 292 26.58 -0.49 8.41
CA LEU A 292 25.71 -1.11 7.42
C LEU A 292 25.08 -2.42 7.96
N ASP A 293 25.74 -3.10 8.91
CA ASP A 293 25.20 -4.31 9.52
C ASP A 293 23.92 -4.04 10.31
N GLU A 294 23.82 -2.91 11.02
CA GLU A 294 22.61 -2.53 11.76
C GLU A 294 21.43 -2.30 10.80
N VAL A 295 21.70 -1.77 9.60
CA VAL A 295 20.68 -1.61 8.56
C VAL A 295 20.18 -2.97 8.05
N MET A 296 21.13 -3.86 7.74
CA MET A 296 20.82 -5.19 7.23
C MET A 296 20.09 -6.02 8.29
N ASP A 297 20.47 -5.90 9.57
CA ASP A 297 19.80 -6.52 10.71
C ASP A 297 18.34 -6.05 10.81
N LEU A 298 18.07 -4.74 10.67
CA LEU A 298 16.72 -4.20 10.69
C LEU A 298 15.86 -4.73 9.52
N ALA A 299 16.43 -4.78 8.31
CA ALA A 299 15.74 -5.33 7.13
C ALA A 299 15.43 -6.82 7.29
N GLU A 300 16.41 -7.59 7.77
CA GLU A 300 16.29 -9.02 8.06
C GLU A 300 15.20 -9.29 9.11
N ASP A 301 15.27 -8.59 10.25
CA ASP A 301 14.29 -8.67 11.33
C ASP A 301 12.88 -8.36 10.86
N MET A 302 12.72 -7.34 10.01
CA MET A 302 11.43 -6.93 9.48
C MET A 302 10.80 -8.04 8.63
N ILE A 303 11.56 -8.56 7.68
CA ILE A 303 11.08 -9.60 6.76
C ILE A 303 10.81 -10.90 7.53
N ARG A 304 11.68 -11.29 8.47
CA ARG A 304 11.44 -12.44 9.35
C ARG A 304 10.19 -12.25 10.19
N SER A 305 9.98 -11.06 10.76
CA SER A 305 8.79 -10.73 11.56
C SER A 305 7.51 -10.88 10.76
N VAL A 306 7.46 -10.33 9.53
CA VAL A 306 6.29 -10.46 8.63
C VAL A 306 6.09 -11.92 8.22
N THR A 307 7.17 -12.63 7.86
CA THR A 307 7.10 -14.04 7.42
C THR A 307 6.61 -14.94 8.55
N ARG A 308 7.08 -14.72 9.79
CA ARG A 308 6.61 -15.44 10.99
C ARG A 308 5.13 -15.15 11.26
N GLY A 309 4.74 -13.87 11.24
CA GLY A 309 3.35 -13.46 11.39
C GLY A 309 2.44 -14.12 10.37
N LEU A 310 2.88 -14.23 9.12
CA LEU A 310 2.17 -14.95 8.06
C LEU A 310 2.10 -16.44 8.33
N ASN A 311 3.22 -17.09 8.62
CA ASN A 311 3.32 -18.53 8.86
C ASN A 311 2.40 -19.01 10.00
N ASP A 312 2.24 -18.18 11.04
CA ASP A 312 1.43 -18.49 12.21
C ASP A 312 -0.06 -18.08 12.04
N SER A 313 -0.43 -17.50 10.89
CA SER A 313 -1.77 -16.98 10.62
C SER A 313 -2.65 -17.92 9.80
N THR A 314 -3.98 -17.78 9.95
CA THR A 314 -4.95 -18.47 9.10
C THR A 314 -4.80 -18.08 7.63
N ILE A 315 -4.40 -16.83 7.35
CA ILE A 315 -4.17 -16.32 6.00
C ILE A 315 -2.96 -17.02 5.38
N GLY A 316 -1.87 -17.22 6.13
CA GLY A 316 -0.71 -17.97 5.65
C GLY A 316 -1.05 -19.42 5.34
N ALA A 317 -1.82 -20.08 6.21
CA ALA A 317 -2.32 -21.43 5.95
C ALA A 317 -3.24 -21.49 4.70
N GLU A 318 -4.02 -20.44 4.42
CA GLU A 318 -4.78 -20.35 3.17
C GLU A 318 -3.88 -20.15 1.94
N VAL A 319 -2.81 -19.37 2.05
CA VAL A 319 -1.83 -19.18 0.97
C VAL A 319 -1.13 -20.48 0.63
N LEU A 320 -0.63 -21.21 1.63
CA LEU A 320 0.08 -22.48 1.44
C LEU A 320 -0.83 -23.57 0.86
N ARG A 321 -2.10 -23.60 1.26
CA ARG A 321 -3.11 -24.54 0.73
C ARG A 321 -3.70 -24.12 -0.62
N GLY A 322 -3.43 -22.89 -1.08
CA GLY A 322 -3.98 -22.35 -2.31
C GLY A 322 -3.62 -23.25 -3.49
N LYS A 323 -4.60 -24.02 -3.98
CA LYS A 323 -4.40 -24.96 -5.10
C LYS A 323 -3.81 -24.24 -6.30
N ARG A 324 -2.61 -24.63 -6.69
CA ARG A 324 -2.02 -24.25 -7.98
C ARG A 324 -2.56 -25.15 -9.09
N ARG A 325 -2.48 -24.66 -10.31
CA ARG A 325 -3.00 -25.40 -11.46
C ARG A 325 -2.06 -26.53 -11.82
N GLU A 326 -2.61 -27.59 -12.39
CA GLU A 326 -1.84 -28.58 -13.12
C GLU A 326 -1.07 -27.88 -14.26
N GLY A 327 0.25 -28.04 -14.28
CA GLY A 327 1.13 -27.48 -15.31
C GLY A 327 1.79 -26.13 -15.01
N GLU A 328 1.55 -25.50 -13.85
CA GLU A 328 2.41 -24.40 -13.37
C GLU A 328 3.61 -24.99 -12.62
N GLU A 329 4.83 -24.44 -12.83
CA GLU A 329 6.01 -24.87 -12.06
C GLU A 329 5.76 -24.75 -10.56
N GLU A 330 6.07 -25.81 -9.83
CA GLU A 330 5.93 -25.86 -8.38
C GLU A 330 6.98 -24.94 -7.75
N ILE A 331 6.51 -23.82 -7.18
CA ILE A 331 7.38 -22.96 -6.37
C ILE A 331 7.18 -23.40 -4.93
N ASP A 332 8.25 -23.91 -4.33
CA ASP A 332 8.29 -24.32 -2.94
C ASP A 332 8.18 -23.11 -2.00
N LEU A 333 6.94 -22.69 -1.75
CA LEU A 333 6.63 -21.56 -0.88
C LEU A 333 6.98 -21.83 0.58
N GLU A 334 6.69 -23.04 1.03
CA GLU A 334 6.97 -23.44 2.40
C GLU A 334 8.48 -23.50 2.64
N GLY A 335 9.24 -24.05 1.69
CA GLY A 335 10.69 -24.02 1.69
C GLY A 335 11.26 -22.61 1.65
N ARG A 336 10.67 -21.70 0.87
CA ARG A 336 11.07 -20.29 0.87
C ARG A 336 10.84 -19.64 2.23
N TRP A 337 9.68 -19.83 2.85
CA TRP A 337 9.39 -19.27 4.18
C TRP A 337 10.35 -19.82 5.22
N ARG A 338 10.62 -21.13 5.16
CA ARG A 338 11.61 -21.80 5.98
C ARG A 338 13.01 -21.20 5.78
N GLY A 339 13.45 -21.01 4.53
CA GLY A 339 14.74 -20.37 4.23
C GLY A 339 14.85 -18.92 4.68
N ILE A 340 13.75 -18.17 4.70
CA ILE A 340 13.69 -16.81 5.28
C ILE A 340 13.79 -16.88 6.81
N LEU A 341 13.20 -17.89 7.45
CA LEU A 341 13.10 -18.03 8.91
C LEU A 341 14.31 -18.73 9.55
N GLU A 342 15.12 -19.47 8.79
CA GLU A 342 16.25 -20.28 9.30
C GLU A 342 17.62 -19.69 8.94
N GLY A 343 18.64 -20.01 9.75
CA GLY A 343 20.05 -19.69 9.50
C GLY A 343 20.39 -18.19 9.48
N PRO A 344 21.68 -17.82 9.43
CA PRO A 344 22.08 -16.45 9.12
C PRO A 344 21.91 -16.16 7.62
N TRP A 345 21.45 -14.97 7.25
CA TRP A 345 21.41 -14.56 5.85
C TRP A 345 22.83 -14.26 5.36
N LEU A 346 23.15 -14.74 4.16
CA LEU A 346 24.49 -14.60 3.62
C LEU A 346 24.74 -13.13 3.25
N ARG A 347 25.87 -12.57 3.70
CA ARG A 347 26.32 -11.22 3.34
C ARG A 347 27.60 -11.33 2.53
N ILE A 348 27.56 -10.93 1.26
CA ILE A 348 28.71 -10.90 0.35
C ILE A 348 28.91 -9.48 -0.18
N THR A 349 30.12 -9.14 -0.59
CA THR A 349 30.37 -7.91 -1.34
C THR A 349 30.02 -8.08 -2.81
N TYR A 350 29.77 -6.98 -3.51
CA TYR A 350 29.56 -6.95 -4.95
C TYR A 350 30.74 -7.59 -5.69
N THR A 351 31.97 -7.33 -5.26
CA THR A 351 33.16 -7.97 -5.83
C THR A 351 33.10 -9.49 -5.68
N GLN A 352 32.77 -9.99 -4.48
CA GLN A 352 32.60 -11.43 -4.26
C GLN A 352 31.44 -12.01 -5.09
N ALA A 353 30.37 -11.24 -5.31
CA ALA A 353 29.25 -11.65 -6.16
C ALA A 353 29.69 -11.79 -7.62
N ILE A 354 30.43 -10.82 -8.17
CA ILE A 354 31.01 -10.89 -9.52
C ILE A 354 31.99 -12.07 -9.63
N ASP A 355 32.86 -12.26 -8.65
CA ASP A 355 33.81 -13.37 -8.64
C ASP A 355 33.09 -14.73 -8.65
N ALA A 356 32.00 -14.87 -7.87
CA ALA A 356 31.18 -16.08 -7.85
C ALA A 356 30.47 -16.34 -9.19
N LEU A 357 29.93 -15.28 -9.82
CA LEU A 357 29.30 -15.36 -11.14
C LEU A 357 30.31 -15.79 -12.21
N VAL A 358 31.50 -15.18 -12.23
CA VAL A 358 32.56 -15.52 -13.18
C VAL A 358 33.09 -16.95 -12.94
N ALA A 359 33.31 -17.33 -11.67
CA ALA A 359 33.83 -18.64 -11.32
C ALA A 359 32.83 -19.78 -11.57
N SER A 360 31.53 -19.50 -11.69
CA SER A 360 30.49 -20.50 -11.96
C SER A 360 30.67 -21.23 -13.29
N GLY A 361 31.24 -20.56 -14.29
CA GLY A 361 31.31 -21.05 -15.67
C GLY A 361 29.95 -21.08 -16.40
N GLU A 362 28.87 -20.56 -15.81
CA GLU A 362 27.57 -20.42 -16.45
C GLU A 362 27.60 -19.40 -17.60
N VAL A 363 26.78 -19.64 -18.62
CA VAL A 363 26.64 -18.73 -19.76
C VAL A 363 25.46 -17.81 -19.52
N PHE A 364 25.73 -16.59 -19.06
CA PHE A 364 24.74 -15.52 -18.89
C PHE A 364 24.49 -14.76 -20.19
N GLU A 365 23.25 -14.29 -20.40
CA GLU A 365 22.93 -13.40 -21.53
C GLU A 365 23.72 -12.09 -21.43
N HIS A 366 23.78 -11.54 -20.22
CA HIS A 366 24.59 -10.37 -19.88
C HIS A 366 25.84 -10.83 -19.15
N VAL A 367 27.02 -10.55 -19.70
CA VAL A 367 28.27 -10.95 -19.07
C VAL A 367 28.45 -10.18 -17.76
N PRO A 368 28.68 -10.86 -16.62
CA PRO A 368 28.94 -10.19 -15.34
C PRO A 368 30.30 -9.48 -15.41
N VAL A 369 30.29 -8.15 -15.31
CA VAL A 369 31.49 -7.31 -15.36
C VAL A 369 31.48 -6.37 -14.16
N TRP A 370 32.62 -6.27 -13.46
CA TRP A 370 32.77 -5.35 -12.35
C TRP A 370 32.56 -3.90 -12.84
N GLY A 371 31.69 -3.15 -12.16
CA GLY A 371 31.28 -1.80 -12.56
C GLY A 371 29.96 -1.75 -13.34
N ALA A 372 29.38 -2.89 -13.71
CA ALA A 372 28.03 -2.97 -14.28
C ALA A 372 27.01 -3.41 -13.22
N GLY A 373 25.76 -2.97 -13.37
CA GLY A 373 24.65 -3.42 -12.53
C GLY A 373 24.34 -4.91 -12.74
N LEU A 374 24.00 -5.61 -11.65
CA LEU A 374 23.56 -6.99 -11.72
C LEU A 374 22.22 -7.08 -12.47
N GLN A 375 22.09 -8.11 -13.31
CA GLN A 375 20.84 -8.40 -14.02
C GLN A 375 20.04 -9.47 -13.29
N ALA A 376 18.75 -9.58 -13.61
CA ALA A 376 17.85 -10.53 -12.95
C ALA A 376 18.31 -12.00 -13.01
N GLU A 377 19.06 -12.38 -14.06
CA GLU A 377 19.68 -13.71 -14.16
C GLU A 377 20.83 -13.90 -13.16
N HIS A 378 21.66 -12.88 -12.95
CA HIS A 378 22.76 -12.88 -11.98
C HIS A 378 22.21 -12.94 -10.56
N GLU A 379 21.23 -12.10 -10.25
CA GLU A 379 20.59 -12.06 -8.94
C GLU A 379 19.92 -13.40 -8.60
N ARG A 380 19.27 -14.03 -9.59
CA ARG A 380 18.66 -15.35 -9.42
C ARG A 380 19.71 -16.42 -9.16
N PHE A 381 20.83 -16.40 -9.88
CA PHE A 381 21.96 -17.31 -9.64
C PHE A 381 22.53 -17.12 -8.24
N LEU A 382 22.79 -15.88 -7.83
CA LEU A 382 23.33 -15.57 -6.50
C LEU A 382 22.41 -16.07 -5.38
N ALA A 383 21.10 -15.83 -5.47
CA ALA A 383 20.16 -16.30 -4.45
C ALA A 383 20.05 -17.83 -4.41
N ARG A 384 20.05 -18.50 -5.58
CA ARG A 384 19.87 -19.97 -5.67
C ARG A 384 21.14 -20.75 -5.34
N GLU A 385 22.25 -20.44 -5.99
CA GLU A 385 23.48 -21.23 -5.91
C GLU A 385 24.38 -20.76 -4.77
N VAL A 386 24.58 -19.45 -4.63
CA VAL A 386 25.46 -18.89 -3.59
C VAL A 386 24.73 -18.83 -2.24
N GLY A 387 23.48 -18.37 -2.24
CA GLY A 387 22.58 -18.33 -1.09
C GLY A 387 21.96 -19.69 -0.72
N LYS A 388 22.17 -20.73 -1.53
CA LYS A 388 21.57 -22.08 -1.35
C LYS A 388 20.05 -22.04 -1.20
N GLY A 389 19.40 -21.15 -1.96
CA GLY A 389 17.96 -20.93 -1.88
C GLY A 389 17.50 -20.07 -0.69
N GLY A 390 18.42 -19.50 0.08
CA GLY A 390 18.15 -18.52 1.13
C GLY A 390 18.35 -17.07 0.69
N PRO A 391 18.00 -16.09 1.54
CA PRO A 391 18.24 -14.67 1.28
C PRO A 391 19.73 -14.32 1.26
N VAL A 392 20.12 -13.42 0.35
CA VAL A 392 21.51 -12.96 0.19
C VAL A 392 21.55 -11.43 0.15
N PHE A 393 22.33 -10.82 1.03
CA PHE A 393 22.74 -9.43 0.91
C PHE A 393 23.98 -9.33 0.01
N VAL A 394 23.88 -8.52 -1.05
CA VAL A 394 25.02 -8.08 -1.85
C VAL A 394 25.35 -6.66 -1.42
N THR A 395 26.56 -6.41 -0.97
CA THR A 395 26.98 -5.15 -0.31
C THR A 395 28.09 -4.46 -1.09
N LYS A 396 28.40 -3.19 -0.78
CA LYS A 396 29.62 -2.51 -1.28
C LYS A 396 29.68 -2.41 -2.82
N TYR A 397 28.61 -1.88 -3.42
CA TYR A 397 28.58 -1.66 -4.87
C TYR A 397 29.54 -0.54 -5.31
N PRO A 398 30.00 -0.54 -6.58
CA PRO A 398 30.79 0.54 -7.15
C PRO A 398 30.09 1.88 -7.05
N THR A 399 30.86 2.93 -6.76
CA THR A 399 30.33 4.29 -6.54
C THR A 399 29.66 4.83 -7.81
N GLU A 400 30.15 4.47 -8.99
CA GLU A 400 29.72 4.97 -10.29
C GLU A 400 28.30 4.52 -10.69
N ILE A 401 27.79 3.45 -10.07
CA ILE A 401 26.47 2.88 -10.40
C ILE A 401 25.47 2.99 -9.24
N LYS A 402 25.78 3.83 -8.24
CA LYS A 402 24.91 4.06 -7.09
C LYS A 402 24.67 5.57 -6.89
N PRO A 403 23.54 5.96 -6.28
CA PRO A 403 23.19 7.36 -6.07
C PRO A 403 24.20 8.15 -5.22
N PHE A 404 24.23 9.47 -5.44
CA PHE A 404 25.19 10.41 -4.84
C PHE A 404 25.14 10.49 -3.30
N TYR A 405 24.00 10.14 -2.68
CA TYR A 405 23.77 10.26 -1.24
C TYR A 405 24.36 9.10 -0.42
N MET A 406 24.91 8.07 -1.06
CA MET A 406 25.43 6.88 -0.36
C MET A 406 26.83 7.13 0.21
N LEU A 407 27.07 6.73 1.46
CA LEU A 407 28.36 6.90 2.13
C LEU A 407 29.46 6.07 1.43
N PRO A 408 30.62 6.64 1.06
CA PRO A 408 31.75 5.89 0.54
C PRO A 408 32.31 4.88 1.56
N SER A 409 32.62 3.67 1.09
CA SER A 409 33.15 2.60 1.94
C SER A 409 34.54 2.91 2.47
N SER A 410 34.79 2.64 3.75
CA SER A 410 36.11 2.77 4.37
C SER A 410 37.09 1.66 3.97
N ALA A 411 36.57 0.49 3.58
CA ALA A 411 37.34 -0.67 3.12
C ALA A 411 37.36 -0.71 1.58
N SER A 412 38.21 0.09 0.95
CA SER A 412 38.67 -0.22 -0.40
C SER A 412 39.53 -1.48 -0.29
N GLY A 413 39.06 -2.61 -0.83
CA GLY A 413 39.82 -3.85 -0.88
C GLY A 413 41.26 -3.56 -1.33
N ALA A 414 42.23 -4.02 -0.53
CA ALA A 414 43.64 -3.75 -0.74
C ALA A 414 44.06 -4.11 -2.19
N GLY A 415 44.41 -3.09 -2.98
CA GLY A 415 45.21 -3.25 -4.20
C GLY A 415 44.68 -2.63 -5.48
N GLU A 416 43.44 -2.15 -5.56
CA GLU A 416 42.90 -1.58 -6.81
C GLU A 416 42.09 -0.30 -6.52
N ASP A 417 42.11 0.66 -7.46
CA ASP A 417 41.37 1.94 -7.46
C ASP A 417 39.83 1.75 -7.57
N ARG A 418 39.28 0.74 -6.88
CA ARG A 418 37.86 0.35 -6.93
C ARG A 418 37.11 0.98 -5.76
N GLN A 419 36.58 2.19 -5.98
CA GLN A 419 35.76 2.89 -4.98
C GLN A 419 34.36 2.28 -4.88
N THR A 420 33.91 2.01 -3.66
CA THR A 420 32.58 1.45 -3.38
C THR A 420 31.84 2.30 -2.35
N VAL A 421 30.54 2.06 -2.20
CA VAL A 421 29.68 2.72 -1.20
C VAL A 421 29.06 1.72 -0.22
N ASP A 422 28.77 2.17 1.00
CA ASP A 422 28.14 1.41 2.07
C ASP A 422 26.65 1.23 1.81
N CYS A 423 26.34 0.37 0.85
CA CYS A 423 25.00 -0.02 0.46
C CYS A 423 24.84 -1.53 0.41
N PHE A 424 23.60 -1.99 0.34
CA PHE A 424 23.24 -3.36 0.03
C PHE A 424 22.02 -3.44 -0.88
N ASP A 425 21.94 -4.55 -1.62
CA ASP A 425 20.73 -5.05 -2.24
C ASP A 425 20.45 -6.44 -1.63
N LEU A 426 19.21 -6.71 -1.23
CA LEU A 426 18.76 -7.98 -0.66
C LEU A 426 18.05 -8.79 -1.74
N LEU A 427 18.59 -9.96 -2.01
CA LEU A 427 18.11 -10.88 -3.02
C LEU A 427 17.32 -12.01 -2.37
N LEU A 428 16.13 -12.29 -2.91
CA LEU A 428 15.37 -13.52 -2.63
C LEU A 428 15.34 -14.42 -3.86
N PRO A 429 15.30 -15.76 -3.67
CA PRO A 429 15.12 -16.69 -4.77
C PRO A 429 13.88 -16.35 -5.60
N ASP A 430 14.02 -16.39 -6.93
CA ASP A 430 12.97 -16.15 -7.96
C ASP A 430 12.46 -14.72 -8.10
N VAL A 431 12.41 -14.00 -6.99
CA VAL A 431 11.96 -12.61 -6.92
C VAL A 431 13.08 -11.66 -7.33
N CYS A 432 14.33 -12.03 -7.07
CA CYS A 432 15.53 -11.19 -7.20
C CYS A 432 15.57 -10.10 -6.13
N GLU A 433 15.94 -8.86 -6.45
CA GLU A 433 15.98 -7.75 -5.49
C GLU A 433 14.59 -7.51 -4.85
N VAL A 434 14.56 -7.48 -3.51
CA VAL A 434 13.34 -7.16 -2.72
C VAL A 434 13.50 -5.97 -1.79
N ALA A 435 14.75 -5.64 -1.44
CA ALA A 435 15.10 -4.52 -0.61
C ALA A 435 16.45 -3.98 -1.05
N GLY A 436 16.66 -2.69 -0.87
CA GLY A 436 17.94 -2.01 -1.08
C GLY A 436 18.16 -1.06 0.08
N GLY A 437 19.38 -0.64 0.33
CA GLY A 437 19.63 0.28 1.43
C GLY A 437 21.05 0.77 1.49
N SER A 438 21.28 1.83 2.26
CA SER A 438 22.62 2.36 2.45
C SER A 438 22.75 3.13 3.75
N LEU A 439 24.00 3.34 4.16
CA LEU A 439 24.36 4.49 5.00
C LEU A 439 24.36 5.76 4.15
N ARG A 440 24.00 6.90 4.75
CA ARG A 440 24.04 8.21 4.09
C ARG A 440 25.38 8.91 4.25
N GLU A 441 25.80 9.63 3.20
CA GLU A 441 26.90 10.58 3.30
C GLU A 441 26.47 11.77 4.16
N HIS A 442 26.94 11.78 5.41
CA HIS A 442 26.61 12.79 6.41
C HIS A 442 27.64 13.93 6.48
N ARG A 443 28.68 13.90 5.63
CA ARG A 443 29.70 14.95 5.61
C ARG A 443 29.36 15.91 4.48
N LEU A 444 29.09 17.17 4.85
CA LEU A 444 28.62 18.20 3.93
C LEU A 444 29.53 18.38 2.71
N GLU A 445 30.83 18.54 2.89
CA GLU A 445 31.76 18.79 1.77
C GLU A 445 31.81 17.61 0.77
N PRO A 446 32.04 16.34 1.21
CA PRO A 446 31.91 15.18 0.33
C PRO A 446 30.56 15.06 -0.36
N LEU A 447 29.46 15.34 0.35
CA LEU A 447 28.12 15.26 -0.21
C LEU A 447 27.91 16.27 -1.34
N GLN A 448 28.27 17.53 -1.12
CA GLN A 448 28.20 18.56 -2.16
C GLN A 448 29.12 18.25 -3.36
N ALA A 449 30.28 17.62 -3.11
CA ALA A 449 31.14 17.15 -4.20
C ALA A 449 30.47 16.03 -5.01
N ALA A 450 29.81 15.08 -4.34
CA ALA A 450 29.06 14.00 -4.99
C ALA A 450 27.86 14.54 -5.78
N MET A 451 27.11 15.49 -5.22
CA MET A 451 26.01 16.19 -5.91
C MET A 451 26.48 16.85 -7.20
N ARG A 452 27.59 17.60 -7.15
CA ARG A 452 28.18 18.24 -8.33
C ARG A 452 28.63 17.23 -9.37
N LYS A 453 29.22 16.09 -8.95
CA LYS A 453 29.61 15.00 -9.85
C LYS A 453 28.41 14.38 -10.58
N HIS A 454 27.26 14.30 -9.92
CA HIS A 454 26.02 13.73 -10.47
C HIS A 454 25.12 14.76 -11.17
N GLY A 455 25.53 16.03 -11.23
CA GLY A 455 24.74 17.09 -11.88
C GLY A 455 23.49 17.51 -11.09
N MET A 456 23.46 17.29 -9.78
CA MET A 456 22.35 17.68 -8.91
C MET A 456 22.29 19.20 -8.70
N ASP A 457 21.08 19.76 -8.63
CA ASP A 457 20.87 21.16 -8.28
C ASP A 457 20.93 21.38 -6.76
N GLU A 458 22.09 21.87 -6.28
CA GLU A 458 22.30 22.18 -4.86
C GLU A 458 21.29 23.23 -4.34
N ALA A 459 20.94 24.24 -5.14
CA ALA A 459 20.07 25.33 -4.71
C ALA A 459 18.63 24.83 -4.45
N GLY A 460 18.17 23.85 -5.22
CA GLY A 460 16.89 23.18 -5.03
C GLY A 460 16.83 22.26 -3.80
N MET A 461 17.98 21.95 -3.19
CA MET A 461 18.13 21.00 -2.09
C MET A 461 18.73 21.60 -0.81
N GLU A 462 18.83 22.93 -0.70
CA GLU A 462 19.39 23.62 0.48
C GLU A 462 18.72 23.18 1.78
N TRP A 463 17.39 22.95 1.75
CA TRP A 463 16.64 22.46 2.91
C TRP A 463 17.18 21.13 3.46
N TRP A 464 17.61 20.23 2.58
CA TRP A 464 18.16 18.92 2.94
C TRP A 464 19.64 19.01 3.33
N LEU A 465 20.40 19.90 2.68
CA LEU A 465 21.81 20.12 2.99
C LEU A 465 22.05 20.73 4.37
N ILE A 466 21.14 21.60 4.84
CA ILE A 466 21.20 22.18 6.20
C ILE A 466 21.02 21.08 7.25
N ASP A 467 20.22 20.07 6.93
CA ASP A 467 19.91 18.93 7.79
C ASP A 467 20.95 17.81 7.66
N ALA A 468 21.95 17.90 6.77
CA ALA A 468 22.92 16.82 6.50
C ALA A 468 23.97 16.59 7.63
N GLY A 469 23.65 16.88 8.89
CA GLY A 469 24.50 16.65 10.06
C GLY A 469 24.20 15.33 10.78
N GLU A 470 25.19 14.44 10.81
CA GLU A 470 25.26 13.17 11.58
C GLU A 470 24.13 12.13 11.36
N SER A 471 24.29 11.44 10.23
CA SER A 471 24.00 10.01 9.96
C SER A 471 22.55 9.55 9.97
N VAL A 472 22.14 8.96 8.83
CA VAL A 472 20.86 8.28 8.73
C VAL A 472 20.96 6.97 7.89
N ILE A 473 20.13 5.97 8.19
CA ILE A 473 19.97 4.66 7.49
C ILE A 473 18.76 4.69 6.57
N GLN A 474 18.75 4.01 5.41
CA GLN A 474 17.54 3.23 5.02
C GLN A 474 17.74 1.75 4.76
N PRO A 475 16.87 0.87 5.31
CA PRO A 475 16.30 -0.22 4.54
C PRO A 475 15.13 0.31 3.70
N PHE A 476 15.34 0.43 2.40
CA PHE A 476 14.27 0.52 1.43
C PHE A 476 13.76 -0.90 1.17
N VAL A 477 12.45 -1.10 1.33
CA VAL A 477 11.79 -2.31 0.85
C VAL A 477 10.76 -1.89 -0.16
N ASN A 478 10.92 -2.39 -1.37
CA ASN A 478 9.91 -2.19 -2.38
C ASN A 478 8.65 -2.99 -2.01
N LEU A 479 7.74 -2.38 -1.26
CA LEU A 479 6.39 -2.88 -1.05
C LEU A 479 5.51 -2.61 -2.28
N CYS A 480 6.04 -2.85 -3.48
CA CYS A 480 5.18 -3.32 -4.56
C CYS A 480 4.24 -4.39 -3.97
N GLU A 481 3.05 -4.57 -4.55
CA GLU A 481 2.24 -5.77 -4.23
C GLU A 481 3.07 -7.06 -4.31
N GLY A 482 4.24 -7.00 -4.97
CA GLY A 482 5.38 -7.89 -4.88
C GLY A 482 5.93 -8.24 -3.48
N PHE A 483 5.87 -7.48 -2.39
CA PHE A 483 6.52 -7.90 -1.12
C PHE A 483 5.74 -8.94 -0.31
N PRO A 484 4.42 -8.77 -0.04
CA PRO A 484 3.62 -9.87 0.46
C PRO A 484 3.61 -11.04 -0.53
N ASN A 485 3.76 -10.80 -1.84
CA ASN A 485 3.91 -11.85 -2.85
C ASN A 485 5.36 -12.40 -2.98
N ALA A 486 6.39 -11.71 -2.51
CA ALA A 486 7.78 -12.14 -2.59
C ALA A 486 8.02 -13.14 -1.46
N ILE A 487 7.53 -12.76 -0.29
CA ILE A 487 7.38 -13.63 0.86
C ILE A 487 6.39 -14.75 0.49
N ALA A 488 5.14 -14.44 0.09
CA ALA A 488 4.05 -15.42 0.04
C ALA A 488 3.67 -16.00 -1.34
N SER A 489 4.33 -15.65 -2.46
CA SER A 489 3.90 -16.15 -3.78
C SER A 489 4.84 -17.18 -4.43
N GLY A 490 4.20 -18.23 -4.91
CA GLY A 490 4.55 -18.81 -6.19
C GLY A 490 3.48 -18.52 -7.24
N PHE A 491 3.07 -17.26 -7.31
CA PHE A 491 2.22 -16.76 -8.38
C PHE A 491 3.10 -15.91 -9.29
N PRO A 492 3.32 -16.33 -10.56
CA PRO A 492 4.13 -15.53 -11.47
C PRO A 492 3.37 -14.25 -11.82
N ALA A 493 4.02 -13.11 -11.55
CA ALA A 493 3.70 -11.73 -11.90
C ALA A 493 3.07 -10.84 -10.81
N VAL A 494 3.73 -9.70 -10.61
CA VAL A 494 3.29 -8.48 -9.88
C VAL A 494 1.89 -8.01 -10.37
N LEU A 495 1.55 -8.33 -11.62
CA LEU A 495 0.34 -7.89 -12.32
C LEU A 495 -0.97 -8.60 -11.93
N ARG A 496 -0.95 -9.52 -10.96
CA ARG A 496 -2.16 -10.27 -10.53
C ARG A 496 -2.98 -9.54 -9.44
N ALA A 497 -2.45 -8.50 -8.77
CA ALA A 497 -3.07 -7.93 -7.56
C ALA A 497 -3.68 -6.49 -7.67
N HIS A 498 -3.25 -5.65 -8.62
CA HIS A 498 -3.79 -4.29 -8.91
C HIS A 498 -5.28 -4.07 -9.34
N PRO A 499 -6.09 -3.23 -8.67
CA PRO A 499 -7.09 -2.41 -9.38
C PRO A 499 -6.37 -1.44 -10.35
N PRO A 500 -6.99 -1.02 -11.47
CA PRO A 500 -6.36 -0.99 -12.80
C PRO A 500 -4.93 -0.38 -12.80
N PRO A 501 -3.90 -1.11 -13.27
CA PRO A 501 -2.55 -0.56 -13.36
C PRO A 501 -2.48 0.50 -14.46
N LEU A 502 -1.89 1.66 -14.15
CA LEU A 502 -1.48 2.63 -15.15
C LEU A 502 -0.23 2.09 -15.85
N ARG A 503 -0.35 1.81 -17.16
CA ARG A 503 0.74 1.38 -18.04
C ARG A 503 0.96 2.43 -19.14
N THR A 504 2.11 2.36 -19.80
CA THR A 504 2.35 3.08 -21.05
C THR A 504 1.30 2.67 -22.08
N ALA A 505 0.45 3.63 -22.45
CA ALA A 505 -0.69 3.41 -23.33
C ALA A 505 -0.24 3.03 -24.75
N ALA A 506 -0.42 1.76 -25.12
CA ALA A 506 -0.51 1.33 -26.52
C ALA A 506 -1.43 0.11 -26.75
N LYS A 507 -1.89 -0.59 -25.71
CA LYS A 507 -2.85 -1.72 -25.85
C LYS A 507 -4.09 -1.64 -24.95
N ASP A 508 -4.16 -0.66 -24.05
CA ASP A 508 -5.27 -0.52 -23.09
C ASP A 508 -6.25 0.63 -23.44
N GLU A 509 -6.28 1.09 -24.70
CA GLU A 509 -7.24 2.12 -25.15
C GLU A 509 -8.72 1.70 -24.97
N LEU A 510 -9.02 0.41 -24.87
CA LEU A 510 -10.38 -0.09 -24.67
C LEU A 510 -10.89 0.04 -23.22
N ALA A 511 -10.01 0.18 -22.21
CA ALA A 511 -10.43 0.29 -20.81
C ALA A 511 -10.74 1.74 -20.39
N ALA A 512 -10.09 2.73 -21.00
CA ALA A 512 -10.32 4.15 -20.72
C ALA A 512 -11.57 4.72 -21.42
N LEU A 513 -12.02 4.09 -22.52
CA LEU A 513 -13.12 4.57 -23.37
C LEU A 513 -14.53 4.16 -22.91
N GLN A 514 -14.68 3.29 -21.88
CA GLN A 514 -16.01 2.88 -21.39
C GLN A 514 -16.64 3.80 -20.32
N TYR A 515 -15.98 4.88 -19.92
CA TYR A 515 -16.53 5.90 -19.00
C TYR A 515 -17.34 6.99 -19.71
N ARG A 516 -18.18 6.63 -20.69
CA ARG A 516 -19.25 7.50 -21.19
C ARG A 516 -20.60 6.79 -21.13
N SER A 517 -21.26 6.89 -19.98
CA SER A 517 -22.72 6.88 -19.91
C SER A 517 -23.20 8.28 -19.49
N PRO A 518 -23.88 9.04 -20.37
CA PRO A 518 -24.28 10.41 -20.12
C PRO A 518 -25.72 10.47 -19.56
N SER A 519 -25.96 10.32 -18.25
CA SER A 519 -27.31 10.60 -17.69
C SER A 519 -27.44 10.89 -16.18
N PHE A 520 -26.38 11.06 -15.38
CA PHE A 520 -26.57 11.18 -13.91
C PHE A 520 -26.11 12.49 -13.22
N LEU A 521 -25.85 13.56 -13.99
CA LEU A 521 -25.47 14.87 -13.44
C LEU A 521 -26.23 16.05 -14.07
N ARG A 522 -27.55 15.99 -14.07
CA ARG A 522 -28.38 17.21 -14.20
C ARG A 522 -29.56 17.07 -13.25
N HIS A 523 -29.50 17.79 -12.13
CA HIS A 523 -30.59 18.46 -11.41
C HIS A 523 -30.20 18.62 -9.94
N PHE A 524 -29.47 19.68 -9.58
CA PHE A 524 -29.55 20.29 -8.25
C PHE A 524 -29.17 21.77 -8.32
N PHE A 525 -30.10 22.57 -8.83
CA PHE A 525 -30.25 23.98 -8.47
C PHE A 525 -31.70 24.13 -8.08
N PHE A 526 -32.04 24.44 -6.83
CA PHE A 526 -33.25 25.21 -6.51
C PHE A 526 -33.19 25.83 -5.11
N HIS A 527 -33.79 27.03 -5.06
CA HIS A 527 -33.93 27.99 -3.98
C HIS A 527 -34.64 27.47 -2.71
N SER A 528 -34.35 28.14 -1.59
CA SER A 528 -34.98 27.99 -0.28
C SER A 528 -36.34 28.71 -0.17
N PRO A 529 -37.26 28.20 0.67
CA PRO A 529 -37.89 29.06 1.68
C PRO A 529 -37.99 28.41 3.09
N ARG A 530 -38.30 29.27 4.08
CA ARG A 530 -38.29 29.10 5.55
C ARG A 530 -39.47 28.28 6.09
N ASP A 531 -39.31 27.61 7.25
CA ASP A 531 -40.04 27.89 8.51
C ASP A 531 -39.80 26.84 9.63
N HIS A 532 -40.06 27.30 10.87
CA HIS A 532 -39.78 26.75 12.22
C HIS A 532 -40.64 25.53 12.66
N ASP A 533 -40.11 24.63 13.51
CA ASP A 533 -40.43 24.49 14.96
C ASP A 533 -39.84 23.22 15.66
N SER A 534 -39.87 23.21 17.00
CA SER A 534 -39.02 22.53 18.04
C SER A 534 -39.53 21.17 18.62
N THR A 535 -38.72 20.15 19.04
CA THR A 535 -38.29 19.74 20.43
C THR A 535 -37.75 18.25 20.47
N PRO A 536 -37.13 17.67 21.57
CA PRO A 536 -35.93 16.80 21.50
C PRO A 536 -36.05 15.29 21.90
N SER A 537 -35.03 14.46 21.54
CA SER A 537 -34.71 13.11 22.10
C SER A 537 -33.28 12.65 21.65
N PRO A 538 -32.55 11.77 22.37
CA PRO A 538 -31.16 11.96 22.79
C PRO A 538 -30.10 11.58 21.73
N THR A 539 -28.97 12.29 21.73
CA THR A 539 -27.80 12.00 20.90
C THR A 539 -26.60 11.66 21.78
N LEU A 540 -25.91 10.59 21.41
CA LEU A 540 -24.62 10.14 21.94
C LEU A 540 -23.54 11.15 21.54
N CYS A 541 -23.06 11.97 22.48
CA CYS A 541 -21.91 12.87 22.27
C CYS A 541 -20.60 12.10 22.42
N ILE A 542 -19.80 12.05 21.35
CA ILE A 542 -18.37 11.74 21.41
C ILE A 542 -17.65 13.09 21.42
N ASN A 543 -17.06 13.47 22.56
CA ASN A 543 -16.34 14.72 22.71
C ASN A 543 -15.01 14.68 21.93
N THR A 544 -14.88 15.57 20.95
CA THR A 544 -13.59 16.03 20.42
C THR A 544 -13.15 17.28 21.22
N LEU A 545 -11.89 17.33 21.62
CA LEU A 545 -11.26 18.54 22.17
C LEU A 545 -11.15 19.59 21.04
N THR A 546 -11.98 20.64 21.09
CA THR A 546 -11.87 21.81 20.21
C THR A 546 -11.14 22.93 20.92
N ALA A 547 -10.10 23.49 20.29
CA ALA A 547 -9.62 24.83 20.58
C ALA A 547 -10.54 25.85 19.90
N ASP A 548 -10.91 26.89 20.64
CA ASP A 548 -11.89 27.92 20.28
C ASP A 548 -11.55 28.64 18.97
N THR A 549 -12.48 28.63 18.02
CA THR A 549 -12.74 29.74 17.10
C THR A 549 -14.19 29.67 16.64
N ALA A 550 -14.94 30.73 16.92
CA ALA A 550 -16.36 30.83 16.63
C ALA A 550 -16.64 30.98 15.13
N PHE A 551 -17.41 30.05 14.56
CA PHE A 551 -18.16 30.26 13.32
C PHE A 551 -19.51 29.56 13.43
N SER A 552 -20.61 30.31 13.32
CA SER A 552 -21.97 29.79 13.37
C SER A 552 -22.32 29.10 12.05
N GLY A 553 -22.64 27.80 12.09
CA GLY A 553 -23.10 27.03 10.94
C GLY A 553 -24.13 25.99 11.34
N SER A 554 -25.32 26.07 10.75
CA SER A 554 -26.51 25.27 11.05
C SER A 554 -26.39 23.78 10.66
N THR A 555 -26.79 22.88 11.57
CA THR A 555 -26.93 21.44 11.32
C THR A 555 -28.27 21.14 10.63
N GLN A 556 -28.26 20.56 9.42
CA GLN A 556 -29.49 20.10 8.72
C GLN A 556 -29.83 18.65 9.10
N ARG A 557 -31.10 18.39 9.47
CA ARG A 557 -31.68 17.04 9.62
C ARG A 557 -32.00 16.45 8.24
N LEU A 558 -31.52 15.24 7.96
CA LEU A 558 -31.96 14.42 6.83
C LEU A 558 -32.99 13.39 7.31
N SER A 559 -34.13 13.30 6.62
CA SER A 559 -35.16 12.28 6.88
C SER A 559 -34.70 10.90 6.40
N ARG A 560 -34.90 9.88 7.22
CA ARG A 560 -34.57 8.48 6.98
C ARG A 560 -35.35 7.93 5.78
N LYS A 561 -34.67 7.67 4.66
CA LYS A 561 -35.07 6.62 3.69
C LYS A 561 -34.10 5.47 3.88
N GLU A 562 -34.62 4.32 4.24
CA GLU A 562 -33.87 3.09 4.52
C GLU A 562 -32.95 2.75 3.35
N ARG A 563 -31.65 2.97 3.53
CA ARG A 563 -30.59 2.32 2.75
C ARG A 563 -29.76 1.51 3.74
N ASN A 564 -30.07 0.23 3.82
CA ASN A 564 -29.22 -0.72 4.52
C ASN A 564 -27.99 -1.02 3.65
N GLY A 565 -26.80 -1.00 4.26
CA GLY A 565 -25.65 -1.74 3.75
C GLY A 565 -24.60 -0.95 2.95
N LEU A 566 -23.90 -0.01 3.60
CA LEU A 566 -22.44 0.19 3.52
C LEU A 566 -22.10 1.29 4.53
N ILE A 567 -21.31 0.99 5.56
CA ILE A 567 -20.77 2.04 6.43
C ILE A 567 -19.45 2.49 5.82
N SER A 568 -19.45 3.66 5.18
CA SER A 568 -18.22 4.36 4.82
C SER A 568 -17.91 5.34 5.95
N LEU A 569 -16.85 5.08 6.71
CA LEU A 569 -16.29 6.00 7.69
C LEU A 569 -15.14 6.73 7.00
N THR A 570 -15.35 8.00 6.66
CA THR A 570 -14.27 8.89 6.22
C THR A 570 -13.78 9.66 7.43
N LEU A 571 -12.68 9.24 8.02
CA LEU A 571 -11.96 10.03 9.01
C LEU A 571 -10.90 10.85 8.27
N GLY A 572 -11.09 12.16 8.18
CA GLY A 572 -10.05 13.06 7.66
C GLY A 572 -8.98 13.26 8.72
N VAL A 573 -7.83 12.60 8.57
CA VAL A 573 -6.62 12.95 9.34
C VAL A 573 -5.86 13.99 8.51
N TYR A 574 -5.92 15.24 8.93
CA TYR A 574 -5.13 16.30 8.32
C TYR A 574 -3.73 16.29 8.94
N SER A 575 -2.71 15.99 8.15
CA SER A 575 -1.32 16.26 8.52
C SER A 575 -1.09 17.76 8.42
N ILE A 576 -0.87 18.42 9.56
CA ILE A 576 -0.44 19.81 9.61
C ILE A 576 1.07 19.80 9.33
N SER A 577 1.46 19.91 8.07
CA SER A 577 2.84 20.27 7.73
C SER A 577 3.04 21.73 8.11
N SER A 578 4.05 22.00 8.93
CA SER A 578 4.40 23.33 9.43
C SER A 578 4.65 24.29 8.26
N ALA A 579 3.72 25.23 8.06
CA ALA A 579 3.91 26.34 7.16
C ALA A 579 5.09 27.19 7.64
N HIS A 580 6.18 27.19 6.87
CA HIS A 580 7.22 28.20 7.04
C HIS A 580 6.63 29.59 6.73
N ALA A 581 7.04 30.55 7.56
CA ALA A 581 6.50 31.89 7.64
C ALA A 581 6.45 32.59 6.27
N ILE A 582 5.25 32.97 5.85
CA ILE A 582 5.07 34.00 4.83
C ILE A 582 5.58 35.30 5.47
N GLN A 583 6.80 35.71 5.14
CA GLN A 583 7.25 37.07 5.38
C GLN A 583 6.30 38.01 4.61
N THR A 584 5.53 38.77 5.38
CA THR A 584 4.76 39.90 4.86
C THR A 584 5.75 40.98 4.41
N PRO A 585 5.64 41.50 3.17
CA PRO A 585 6.44 42.66 2.78
C PRO A 585 5.98 43.90 3.58
N PRO A 586 6.88 44.85 3.88
CA PRO A 586 6.52 46.06 4.60
C PRO A 586 5.56 46.90 3.76
N SER A 587 4.51 47.40 4.43
CA SER A 587 3.53 48.35 3.91
C SER A 587 4.22 49.59 3.34
N ALA A 588 3.96 49.91 2.08
CA ALA A 588 4.26 51.20 1.48
C ALA A 588 2.96 51.79 0.90
N ASP A 589 2.39 52.68 1.70
CA ASP A 589 1.48 53.81 1.44
C ASP A 589 0.90 53.99 0.02
N TYR A 590 -0.43 53.92 -0.05
CA TYR A 590 -1.21 54.64 -1.06
C TYR A 590 -1.46 56.08 -0.60
N PRO A 591 -1.21 57.11 -1.42
CA PRO A 591 -1.76 58.43 -1.17
C PRO A 591 -3.21 58.50 -1.68
N THR A 592 -4.11 58.92 -0.78
CA THR A 592 -5.51 59.28 -1.04
C THR A 592 -5.63 60.62 -1.78
N GLU A 593 -6.51 60.61 -2.80
CA GLU A 593 -7.40 61.68 -3.29
C GLU A 593 -6.71 62.91 -3.94
N ASP A 594 -7.15 63.48 -5.06
CA ASP A 594 -8.50 63.77 -5.56
C ASP A 594 -8.47 64.09 -7.08
N VAL A 595 -9.65 63.99 -7.72
CA VAL A 595 -10.07 64.33 -9.11
C VAL A 595 -10.02 63.21 -10.16
#